data_AF-A0A1G0J3X2-F1
#
_entry.id   AF-A0A1G0J3X2-F1
#
_cell.length_a   1.000
_cell.length_b   1.000
_cell.length_c   1.000
_cell.angle_alpha   90.00
_cell.angle_beta   90.00
_cell.angle_gamma   90.00
#
_symmetry.space_group_name_H-M   'P 1'
#
loop_
_entity.id
_entity.type
_entity.pdbx_description
1 polymer ?
#
loop_
_entity_poly.entity_id
_entity_poly.type
_entity_poly.pdbx_seq_one_letter_code
_entity_poly.pdbx_strand_id
1 'polypeptide(L)'
;MKLQDETVWLTHGQMAELFQKDKRTVSEHILNIFKEGELDEGSVVRKFRRTASDDKNYMTNVYDLDVIISVGYRVKSQRGTQFRIWATQHLKEYLIKGFAMDDERLKLRAGGNYFDELLARIRDIRSSEKIFWRKILDVYSTSIDYTPNIQDSQLFFNEDFFE
;
A
#
# COMPACT_ATOMS: atom_id res chain seq x y z
N MET A 1 -5.05 -9.90 15.40
CA MET A 1 -4.24 -9.87 14.16
C MET A 1 -2.86 -9.42 14.57
N LYS A 2 -1.85 -10.31 14.53
CA LYS A 2 -0.47 -9.94 14.87
C LYS A 2 0.19 -9.45 13.58
N LEU A 3 0.62 -8.19 13.56
CA LEU A 3 1.55 -7.68 12.57
C LEU A 3 2.92 -8.20 12.98
N GLN A 4 3.47 -9.12 12.19
CA GLN A 4 4.82 -9.66 12.41
C GLN A 4 5.46 -9.70 11.03
N ASP A 5 6.55 -8.94 10.85
CA ASP A 5 7.25 -8.71 9.57
C ASP A 5 6.44 -7.89 8.55
N GLU A 6 5.78 -6.81 8.98
CA GLU A 6 5.00 -5.86 8.13
C GLU A 6 3.82 -6.47 7.35
N THR A 7 3.65 -7.78 7.42
CA THR A 7 2.57 -8.51 6.79
C THR A 7 1.70 -9.19 7.83
N VAL A 8 0.52 -9.62 7.39
CA VAL A 8 -0.50 -10.23 8.23
C VAL A 8 -0.58 -11.70 7.84
N TRP A 9 -0.45 -12.57 8.83
CA TRP A 9 -0.54 -14.01 8.64
C TRP A 9 -1.86 -14.54 9.19
N LEU A 10 -2.64 -15.22 8.36
CA LEU A 10 -3.88 -15.88 8.76
C LEU A 10 -3.86 -17.37 8.43
N THR A 11 -4.38 -18.18 9.35
CA THR A 11 -4.73 -19.58 9.08
C THR A 11 -5.99 -19.65 8.21
N HIS A 12 -6.23 -20.81 7.58
CA HIS A 12 -7.50 -21.11 6.90
C HIS A 12 -8.74 -20.78 7.75
N GLY A 13 -8.70 -21.14 9.04
CA GLY A 13 -9.82 -20.90 9.94
C GLY A 13 -10.08 -19.42 10.20
N GLN A 14 -9.02 -18.62 10.31
CA GLN A 14 -9.15 -17.17 10.50
C GLN A 14 -9.64 -16.48 9.22
N MET A 15 -9.19 -16.93 8.04
CA MET A 15 -9.72 -16.41 6.77
C MET A 15 -11.20 -16.76 6.58
N ALA A 16 -11.60 -17.98 6.95
CA ALA A 16 -12.99 -18.42 6.94
C ALA A 16 -13.87 -17.53 7.83
N GLU A 17 -13.40 -17.21 9.03
CA GLU A 17 -14.07 -16.27 9.94
C GLU A 17 -14.13 -14.85 9.38
N LEU A 18 -12.99 -14.32 8.91
CA LEU A 18 -12.87 -12.97 8.33
C LEU A 18 -13.86 -12.73 7.19
N PHE A 19 -13.94 -13.68 6.26
CA PHE A 19 -14.80 -13.58 5.08
C PHE A 19 -16.19 -14.22 5.28
N GLN A 20 -16.52 -14.68 6.49
CA GLN A 20 -17.79 -15.34 6.80
C GLN A 20 -18.13 -16.46 5.80
N LYS A 21 -17.19 -17.40 5.67
CA LYS A 21 -17.30 -18.57 4.80
C LYS A 21 -16.85 -19.84 5.48
N ASP A 22 -17.23 -20.96 4.89
CA ASP A 22 -16.74 -22.26 5.31
C ASP A 22 -15.27 -22.42 4.96
N LYS A 23 -14.54 -23.13 5.84
CA LYS A 23 -13.12 -23.47 5.63
C LYS A 23 -12.90 -24.17 4.29
N ARG A 24 -13.86 -25.00 3.85
CA ARG A 24 -13.80 -25.71 2.56
C ARG A 24 -13.75 -24.72 1.38
N THR A 25 -14.60 -23.70 1.37
CA THR A 25 -14.63 -22.69 0.30
C THR A 25 -13.32 -21.89 0.26
N VAL A 26 -12.79 -21.50 1.41
CA VAL A 26 -11.49 -20.82 1.48
C VAL A 26 -10.36 -21.71 0.97
N SER A 27 -10.35 -22.99 1.35
CA SER A 27 -9.33 -23.95 0.90
C SER A 27 -9.39 -24.16 -0.62
N GLU A 28 -10.59 -24.21 -1.20
CA GLU A 28 -10.78 -24.30 -2.66
C GLU A 28 -10.23 -23.07 -3.39
N HIS A 29 -10.49 -21.87 -2.87
CA HIS A 29 -9.93 -20.64 -3.46
C HIS A 29 -8.40 -20.62 -3.40
N ILE A 30 -7.80 -20.99 -2.27
CA ILE A 30 -6.33 -21.05 -2.11
C ILE A 30 -5.72 -22.05 -3.09
N LEU A 31 -6.31 -23.24 -3.22
CA LEU A 31 -5.84 -24.25 -4.17
C LEU A 31 -5.88 -23.72 -5.62
N ASN A 32 -6.97 -23.04 -5.98
CA ASN A 32 -7.11 -22.46 -7.33
C ASN A 32 -6.11 -21.33 -7.57
N ILE A 33 -5.83 -20.47 -6.57
CA ILE A 33 -4.82 -19.41 -6.65
C ILE A 33 -3.45 -20.00 -7.03
N PHE A 34 -3.03 -21.08 -6.37
CA PHE A 34 -1.75 -21.74 -6.69
C PHE A 34 -1.79 -22.49 -8.02
N LYS A 35 -2.91 -23.17 -8.32
CA LYS A 35 -3.07 -23.90 -9.59
C LYS A 35 -3.04 -22.99 -10.81
N GLU A 36 -3.58 -21.78 -10.69
CA GLU A 36 -3.59 -20.77 -11.75
C GLU A 36 -2.24 -20.03 -11.85
N GLY A 37 -1.31 -20.25 -10.91
CA GLY A 37 -0.02 -19.58 -10.88
C GLY A 37 -0.09 -18.10 -10.51
N GLU A 38 -1.17 -17.66 -9.85
CA GLU A 38 -1.31 -16.28 -9.36
C GLU A 38 -0.28 -15.99 -8.26
N LEU A 39 -0.03 -16.96 -7.39
CA LEU A 39 0.97 -16.88 -6.32
C LEU A 39 1.80 -18.18 -6.27
N ASP A 40 3.06 -18.06 -5.83
CA ASP A 40 3.93 -19.21 -5.56
C ASP A 40 3.82 -19.65 -4.10
N GLU A 41 3.37 -20.88 -3.87
CA GLU A 41 3.12 -21.44 -2.53
C GLU A 41 4.36 -21.36 -1.62
N GLY A 42 5.56 -21.53 -2.18
CA GLY A 42 6.82 -21.50 -1.42
C GLY A 42 7.15 -20.13 -0.80
N SER A 43 6.60 -19.05 -1.37
CA SER A 43 6.84 -17.68 -0.93
C SER A 43 5.81 -17.15 0.07
N VAL A 44 4.55 -17.59 -0.06
CA VAL A 44 3.40 -17.03 0.66
C VAL A 44 2.83 -17.91 1.78
N VAL A 45 3.36 -19.13 1.94
CA VAL A 45 2.91 -20.08 2.97
C VAL A 45 4.00 -20.38 3.99
N ARG A 46 3.67 -20.24 5.27
CA ARG A 46 4.53 -20.66 6.39
C ARG A 46 3.85 -21.74 7.22
N LYS A 47 4.64 -22.67 7.77
CA LYS A 47 4.14 -23.67 8.74
C LYS A 47 4.46 -23.22 10.16
N PHE A 48 3.41 -22.98 10.95
CA PHE A 48 3.56 -22.69 12.38
C PHE A 48 3.25 -23.93 13.21
N ARG A 49 4.09 -24.20 14.21
CA ARG A 49 3.83 -25.23 15.22
C ARG A 49 2.77 -24.70 16.17
N ARG A 50 1.63 -25.40 16.27
CA ARG A 50 0.65 -25.20 17.35
C ARG A 50 0.74 -26.37 18.32
N THR A 51 0.94 -26.07 19.59
CA THR A 51 0.78 -27.00 20.70
C THR A 51 -0.71 -27.08 21.03
N ALA A 52 -1.34 -28.24 20.81
CA ALA A 52 -2.71 -28.46 21.26
C ALA A 52 -2.74 -28.75 22.76
N SER A 53 -3.92 -28.62 23.39
CA SER A 53 -4.17 -28.97 24.79
C SER A 53 -3.97 -30.47 25.13
N ASP A 54 -3.65 -31.28 24.13
CA ASP A 54 -3.45 -32.74 24.19
C ASP A 54 -1.95 -33.12 24.05
N ASP A 55 -1.03 -32.17 24.28
CA ASP A 55 0.44 -32.27 24.10
C ASP A 55 0.93 -32.66 22.68
N LYS A 56 0.00 -32.78 21.72
CA LYS A 56 0.31 -33.07 20.31
C LYS A 56 0.63 -31.78 19.56
N ASN A 57 1.75 -31.81 18.84
CA ASN A 57 2.18 -30.74 17.95
C ASN A 57 1.56 -30.94 16.56
N TYR A 58 0.74 -29.99 16.12
CA TYR A 58 0.24 -29.95 14.74
C TYR A 58 0.90 -28.79 13.99
N MET A 59 1.39 -29.08 12.78
CA MET A 59 1.83 -28.04 11.85
C MET A 59 0.59 -27.46 11.17
N THR A 60 0.40 -26.16 11.26
CA THR A 60 -0.72 -25.47 10.60
C THR A 60 -0.15 -24.47 9.61
N ASN A 61 -0.66 -24.52 8.38
CA ASN A 61 -0.32 -23.54 7.35
C ASN A 61 -0.96 -22.18 7.71
N VAL A 62 -0.15 -21.13 7.63
CA VAL A 62 -0.59 -19.74 7.61
C VAL A 62 -0.22 -19.13 6.27
N TYR A 63 -1.03 -18.17 5.87
CA TYR A 63 -1.00 -17.51 4.58
C TYR A 63 -0.79 -16.03 4.82
N ASP A 64 0.04 -15.40 4.01
CA ASP A 64 0.33 -13.97 4.09
C ASP A 64 -0.80 -13.10 3.53
N LEU A 65 -0.52 -11.80 3.48
CA LEU A 65 -1.46 -10.80 3.00
C LEU A 65 -1.86 -11.00 1.53
N ASP A 66 -0.96 -11.47 0.67
CA ASP A 66 -1.24 -11.63 -0.76
C ASP A 66 -2.31 -12.71 -0.96
N VAL A 67 -2.17 -13.85 -0.30
CA VAL A 67 -3.20 -14.91 -0.33
C VAL A 67 -4.53 -14.40 0.25
N ILE A 68 -4.49 -13.63 1.34
CA ILE A 68 -5.70 -13.07 1.96
C ILE A 68 -6.44 -12.14 1.00
N ILE A 69 -5.70 -11.29 0.27
CA ILE A 69 -6.25 -10.37 -0.73
C ILE A 69 -6.87 -11.16 -1.89
N SER A 70 -6.14 -12.12 -2.47
CA SER A 70 -6.62 -12.96 -3.58
C SER A 70 -7.89 -13.74 -3.20
N VAL A 71 -7.93 -14.32 -2.00
CA VAL A 71 -9.15 -14.98 -1.47
C VAL A 71 -10.28 -13.96 -1.32
N GLY A 72 -10.02 -12.78 -0.75
CA GLY A 72 -11.02 -11.74 -0.55
C GLY A 72 -11.73 -11.30 -1.84
N TYR A 73 -11.00 -11.24 -2.95
CA TYR A 73 -11.58 -10.96 -4.27
C TYR A 73 -12.48 -12.10 -4.78
N ARG A 74 -12.09 -13.36 -4.55
CA ARG A 74 -12.80 -14.56 -5.06
C ARG A 74 -14.01 -14.98 -4.21
N VAL A 75 -14.07 -14.59 -2.93
CA VAL A 75 -15.13 -15.03 -2.01
C VAL A 75 -16.47 -14.32 -2.27
N LYS A 76 -17.54 -15.12 -2.41
CA LYS A 76 -18.93 -14.63 -2.50
C LYS A 76 -19.61 -14.53 -1.12
N SER A 77 -19.30 -13.50 -0.33
CA SER A 77 -19.97 -13.19 0.95
C SER A 77 -20.23 -11.68 1.10
N GLN A 78 -21.04 -11.29 2.09
CA GLN A 78 -21.20 -9.86 2.44
C GLN A 78 -19.85 -9.21 2.79
N ARG A 79 -19.03 -9.89 3.61
CA ARG A 79 -17.67 -9.44 3.95
C ARG A 79 -16.77 -9.34 2.72
N GLY A 80 -16.83 -10.30 1.80
CA GLY A 80 -16.11 -10.23 0.53
C GLY A 80 -16.56 -9.06 -0.35
N THR A 81 -17.87 -8.77 -0.37
CA THR A 81 -18.40 -7.59 -1.08
C THR A 81 -17.90 -6.29 -0.45
N GLN A 82 -17.94 -6.16 0.88
CA GLN A 82 -17.40 -5.00 1.59
C GLN A 82 -15.89 -4.83 1.31
N PHE A 83 -15.14 -5.92 1.35
CA PHE A 83 -13.72 -5.94 1.02
C PHE A 83 -13.47 -5.42 -0.41
N ARG A 84 -14.20 -5.94 -1.41
CA ARG A 84 -14.04 -5.48 -2.80
C ARG A 84 -14.44 -4.02 -3.01
N ILE A 85 -15.50 -3.55 -2.34
CA ILE A 85 -15.90 -2.13 -2.39
C ILE A 85 -14.77 -1.26 -1.83
N TRP A 86 -14.26 -1.61 -0.65
CA TRP A 86 -13.14 -0.91 -0.01
C TRP A 86 -11.88 -0.92 -0.90
N ALA A 87 -11.47 -2.08 -1.40
CA ALA A 87 -10.27 -2.21 -2.22
C ALA A 87 -10.40 -1.44 -3.55
N THR A 88 -11.58 -1.49 -4.19
CA THR A 88 -11.85 -0.74 -5.43
C THR A 88 -11.80 0.76 -5.19
N GLN A 89 -12.29 1.25 -4.05
CA GLN A 89 -12.23 2.66 -3.69
C GLN A 89 -10.78 3.13 -3.55
N HIS A 90 -9.93 2.36 -2.86
CA HIS A 90 -8.51 2.70 -2.68
C HIS A 90 -7.73 2.62 -3.99
N LEU A 91 -7.98 1.60 -4.82
CA LEU A 91 -7.37 1.49 -6.14
C LEU A 91 -7.79 2.67 -7.02
N LYS A 92 -9.06 3.07 -7.00
CA LYS A 92 -9.56 4.23 -7.75
C LYS A 92 -8.91 5.52 -7.27
N GLU A 93 -8.76 5.70 -5.96
CA GLU A 93 -8.06 6.84 -5.39
C GLU A 93 -6.62 6.93 -5.89
N TYR A 94 -5.88 5.81 -5.82
CA TYR A 94 -4.51 5.73 -6.33
C TYR A 94 -4.44 6.04 -7.83
N LEU A 95 -5.34 5.50 -8.64
CA LEU A 95 -5.34 5.74 -10.09
C LEU A 95 -5.66 7.19 -10.46
N ILE A 96 -6.44 7.92 -9.65
CA ILE A 96 -6.81 9.32 -9.92
C ILE A 96 -5.77 10.28 -9.35
N LYS A 97 -5.36 10.09 -8.11
CA LYS A 97 -4.49 11.02 -7.38
C LYS A 97 -3.00 10.69 -7.47
N GLY A 98 -2.66 9.46 -7.84
CA GLY A 98 -1.28 8.94 -7.80
C GLY A 98 -0.84 8.43 -6.42
N PHE A 99 -1.71 8.46 -5.40
CA PHE A 99 -1.42 7.96 -4.06
C PHE A 99 -2.70 7.50 -3.35
N ALA A 100 -2.55 6.64 -2.34
CA ALA A 100 -3.59 6.27 -1.39
C ALA A 100 -3.02 6.39 0.03
N MET A 101 -3.81 6.92 0.97
CA MET A 101 -3.34 7.24 2.32
C MET A 101 -4.41 6.97 3.37
N ASP A 102 -3.98 6.43 4.52
CA ASP A 102 -4.84 6.23 5.69
C ASP A 102 -4.55 7.35 6.71
N ASP A 103 -5.29 8.47 6.58
CA ASP A 103 -5.10 9.67 7.41
C ASP A 103 -5.26 9.37 8.91
N GLU A 104 -6.26 8.57 9.28
CA GLU A 104 -6.55 8.28 10.69
C GLU A 104 -5.42 7.46 11.32
N ARG A 105 -4.91 6.45 10.59
CA ARG A 105 -3.76 5.68 11.07
C ARG A 105 -2.49 6.54 11.22
N LEU A 106 -2.27 7.49 10.33
CA LEU A 106 -1.13 8.42 10.40
C LEU A 106 -1.26 9.37 11.60
N LYS A 107 -2.47 9.89 11.87
CA LYS A 107 -2.72 10.80 13.02
C LYS A 107 -2.50 10.12 14.37
N LEU A 108 -2.83 8.83 14.50
CA LEU A 108 -2.82 8.12 15.79
C LEU A 108 -1.41 7.68 16.26
N ARG A 109 -0.31 8.17 15.66
CA ARG A 109 1.08 7.67 15.84
C ARG A 109 1.25 6.16 15.63
N ALA A 110 0.22 5.48 15.11
CA ALA A 110 0.25 4.06 14.75
C ALA A 110 0.99 3.80 13.43
N GLY A 111 1.49 4.87 12.79
CA GLY A 111 2.31 4.83 11.59
C GLY A 111 3.81 4.63 11.85
N GLY A 112 4.30 4.58 13.09
CA GLY A 112 5.74 4.41 13.35
C GLY A 112 6.61 5.37 12.52
N ASN A 113 7.63 4.84 11.83
CA ASN A 113 8.52 5.60 10.94
C ASN A 113 7.89 5.95 9.57
N TYR A 114 6.71 5.43 9.22
CA TYR A 114 6.11 5.63 7.90
C TYR A 114 5.75 7.10 7.60
N PHE A 115 5.43 7.89 8.63
CA PHE A 115 5.19 9.32 8.45
C PHE A 115 6.47 10.07 8.04
N ASP A 116 7.60 9.74 8.68
CA ASP A 116 8.91 10.32 8.36
C ASP A 116 9.38 9.88 6.96
N GLU A 117 9.15 8.62 6.59
CA GLU A 117 9.40 8.11 5.23
C GLU A 117 8.57 8.84 4.17
N LEU A 118 7.29 9.10 4.44
CA LEU A 118 6.41 9.85 3.55
C LEU A 118 6.94 11.29 3.36
N LEU A 119 7.29 11.96 4.45
CA LEU A 119 7.92 13.28 4.41
C LEU A 119 9.22 13.28 3.59
N ALA A 120 10.06 12.25 3.76
CA ALA A 120 11.29 12.12 2.99
C ALA A 120 11.02 11.96 1.48
N ARG A 121 10.04 11.13 1.09
CA ARG A 121 9.65 10.96 -0.33
C ARG A 121 9.10 12.26 -0.92
N ILE A 122 8.25 12.99 -0.20
CA ILE A 122 7.72 14.28 -0.66
C ILE A 122 8.86 15.28 -0.88
N ARG A 123 9.84 15.35 0.04
CA ARG A 123 11.01 16.22 -0.11
C ARG A 123 11.86 15.85 -1.33
N ASP A 124 12.07 14.57 -1.57
CA ASP A 124 12.80 14.08 -2.74
C ASP A 124 12.10 14.47 -4.05
N ILE A 125 10.78 14.27 -4.14
CA ILE A 125 9.96 14.69 -5.28
C ILE A 125 10.08 16.20 -5.51
N ARG A 126 9.89 17.03 -4.47
CA ARG A 126 10.04 18.50 -4.57
C ARG A 126 11.46 18.90 -5.01
N SER A 127 12.49 18.16 -4.59
CA SER A 127 13.87 18.43 -5.00
C SER A 127 14.10 18.16 -6.49
N SER A 128 13.45 17.13 -7.05
CA SER A 128 13.50 16.81 -8.48
C SER A 128 12.82 17.89 -9.32
N GLU A 129 11.68 18.42 -8.86
CA GLU A 129 10.98 19.53 -9.50
C GLU A 129 11.76 20.84 -9.39
N LYS A 130 12.40 21.12 -8.25
CA LYS A 130 13.27 22.30 -8.09
C LYS A 130 14.41 22.31 -9.11
N ILE A 131 15.03 21.15 -9.37
CA ILE A 131 16.08 21.02 -10.39
C ILE A 131 15.51 21.25 -11.79
N PHE A 132 14.29 20.77 -12.05
CA PHE A 132 13.59 21.01 -13.31
C PHE A 132 13.28 22.51 -13.52
N TRP A 133 12.72 23.19 -12.53
CA TRP A 133 12.43 24.63 -12.59
C TRP A 133 13.68 25.49 -12.72
N ARG A 134 14.78 25.10 -12.06
CA ARG A 134 16.07 25.79 -12.21
C ARG A 134 16.60 25.72 -13.65
N LYS A 135 16.45 24.58 -14.32
CA LYS A 135 16.84 24.44 -15.74
C LYS A 135 15.99 25.31 -16.67
N ILE A 136 14.68 25.42 -16.41
CA ILE A 136 13.80 26.32 -17.16
C ILE A 136 14.25 27.77 -16.98
N LEU A 137 14.56 28.17 -15.75
CA LEU A 137 15.11 29.49 -15.42
C LEU A 137 16.43 29.77 -16.16
N ASP A 138 17.36 28.81 -16.18
CA ASP A 138 18.63 28.96 -16.90
C ASP A 138 18.39 29.19 -18.40
N VAL A 139 17.49 28.43 -19.03
CA VAL A 139 17.11 28.64 -20.44
C VAL A 139 16.43 29.99 -20.65
N TYR A 140 15.51 30.38 -19.77
CA TYR A 140 14.83 31.66 -19.85
C TYR A 140 15.79 32.84 -19.70
N SER A 141 16.82 32.71 -18.85
CA SER A 141 17.87 33.71 -18.68
C SER A 141 18.75 33.91 -19.92
N THR A 142 18.77 32.93 -20.84
CA THR A 142 19.45 33.04 -22.14
C THR A 142 18.59 33.67 -23.23
N SER A 143 17.32 33.96 -22.96
CA SER A 143 16.46 34.67 -23.90
C SER A 143 16.85 36.15 -23.98
N ILE A 144 16.82 36.70 -25.20
CA ILE A 144 17.27 38.07 -25.51
C ILE A 144 16.45 39.15 -24.77
N ASP A 145 15.21 38.82 -24.38
CA ASP A 145 14.27 39.75 -23.77
C ASP A 145 14.29 39.70 -22.22
N TYR A 146 15.14 38.85 -21.61
CA TYR A 146 15.27 38.75 -20.16
C TYR A 146 16.15 39.88 -19.60
N THR A 147 15.56 40.75 -18.78
CA THR A 147 16.29 41.78 -18.02
C THR A 147 16.16 41.53 -16.51
N PRO A 148 17.23 41.07 -15.82
CA PRO A 148 17.16 40.61 -14.43
C PRO A 148 16.82 41.70 -13.39
N ASN A 149 16.66 42.96 -13.80
CA ASN A 149 16.43 44.11 -12.93
C ASN A 149 15.02 44.73 -13.08
N ILE A 150 14.09 44.06 -13.77
CA ILE A 150 12.69 44.51 -13.82
C ILE A 150 11.97 44.00 -12.57
N GLN A 151 11.29 44.91 -11.86
CA GLN A 151 10.50 44.61 -10.66
C GLN A 151 9.48 43.49 -10.89
N ASP A 152 8.89 43.40 -12.09
CA ASP A 152 7.95 42.36 -12.49
C ASP A 152 8.57 40.95 -12.46
N SER A 153 9.86 40.81 -12.81
CA SER A 153 10.56 39.53 -12.70
C SER A 153 10.81 39.15 -11.25
N GLN A 154 11.18 40.11 -10.38
CA GLN A 154 11.40 39.83 -8.96
C GLN A 154 10.10 39.51 -8.22
N LEU A 155 8.98 40.13 -8.58
CA LEU A 155 7.65 39.84 -8.03
C LEU A 155 7.17 38.44 -8.46
N PHE A 156 7.35 38.08 -9.74
CA PHE A 156 7.01 36.74 -10.24
C PHE A 156 7.75 35.61 -9.51
N PHE A 157 9.00 35.84 -9.08
CA PHE A 157 9.80 34.82 -8.39
C PHE A 157 9.73 34.86 -6.85
N ASN A 158 9.20 35.93 -6.25
CA ASN A 158 9.09 36.05 -4.79
C ASN A 158 7.76 35.55 -4.21
N GLU A 159 6.65 35.60 -4.95
CA GLU A 159 5.35 35.37 -4.30
C GLU A 159 4.84 33.92 -4.20
N ASP A 160 5.35 32.91 -4.94
CA ASP A 160 4.59 31.64 -4.97
C ASP A 160 5.37 30.31 -5.08
N PHE A 161 6.69 30.25 -4.88
CA PHE A 161 7.43 29.00 -5.15
C PHE A 161 8.20 28.36 -3.99
N PHE A 162 8.26 28.95 -2.79
CA PHE A 162 9.18 28.49 -1.75
C PHE A 162 8.69 28.56 -0.28
N GLU A 163 7.46 28.13 0.00
CA GLU A 163 7.08 27.51 1.30
C GLU A 163 6.54 26.09 1.07
#